data_AF-A0A7C6H4T9-F1
#
_entry.id   AF-A0A7C6H4T9-F1
#
_cell.length_a   1.000
_cell.length_b   1.000
_cell.length_c   1.000
_cell.angle_alpha   90.00
_cell.angle_beta   90.00
_cell.angle_gamma   90.00
#
_symmetry.space_group_name_H-M   'P 1'
#
loop_
_entity.id
_entity.type
_entity.pdbx_description
1 polymer ?
#
loop_
_entity_poly.entity_id
_entity_poly.type
_entity_poly.pdbx_seq_one_letter_code
_entity_poly.pdbx_strand_id
1 'polypeptide(L)'
;MWEKIRYIFVALVVLAAAMSFVPWTAEAEPGDHFTSDYIYNKHGDTVEITKYIGDGIDVVIPSEIEGMPVTSLGDYAFYQCFDLISVTIPGSVTRIEMKPSLTANPSHP
;
A
#
# COMPACT_ATOMS: atom_id res chain seq x y z
N MET A 1 8.65 4.28 30.12
CA MET A 1 7.75 3.65 31.12
C MET A 1 6.49 3.04 30.47
N TRP A 2 6.54 2.72 29.17
CA TRP A 2 5.40 2.24 28.37
C TRP A 2 5.50 0.73 28.05
N GLU A 3 6.72 0.18 28.09
CA GLU A 3 7.02 -1.26 27.97
C GLU A 3 6.29 -2.12 29.02
N LYS A 4 6.21 -1.64 30.27
CA LYS A 4 5.60 -2.39 31.39
C LYS A 4 4.06 -2.36 31.38
N ILE A 5 3.47 -1.33 30.77
CA ILE A 5 2.01 -1.19 30.61
C ILE A 5 1.51 -2.13 29.51
N ARG A 6 2.26 -2.25 28.42
CA ARG A 6 2.03 -3.27 27.38
C ARG A 6 2.07 -4.70 27.96
N TYR A 7 3.01 -4.97 28.86
CA TYR A 7 3.13 -6.30 29.49
C TYR A 7 1.96 -6.67 30.41
N ILE A 8 1.41 -5.70 31.16
CA ILE A 8 0.25 -5.95 32.05
C ILE A 8 -1.02 -6.22 31.23
N PHE A 9 -1.20 -5.54 30.10
CA PHE A 9 -2.31 -5.81 29.18
C PHE A 9 -2.17 -7.18 28.49
N VAL A 10 -0.95 -7.54 28.04
CA VAL A 10 -0.68 -8.85 27.43
C VAL A 10 -0.89 -9.99 28.45
N ALA A 11 -0.43 -9.84 29.69
CA ALA A 11 -0.57 -10.86 30.73
C ALA A 11 -2.03 -11.11 31.15
N LEU A 12 -2.89 -10.08 31.13
CA LEU A 12 -4.32 -10.20 31.47
C LEU A 12 -5.14 -10.83 30.34
N VAL A 13 -4.73 -10.66 29.09
CA VAL A 13 -5.38 -11.30 27.93
C VAL A 13 -5.04 -12.81 27.87
N VAL A 14 -3.85 -13.22 28.32
CA VAL A 14 -3.41 -14.64 28.29
C VAL A 14 -4.10 -15.51 29.35
N LEU A 15 -4.55 -14.95 30.48
CA LEU A 15 -5.21 -15.71 31.56
C LEU A 15 -6.68 -16.04 31.29
N ALA A 16 -7.30 -15.46 30.26
CA ALA A 16 -8.66 -15.78 29.82
C ALA A 16 -8.73 -16.94 28.81
N ALA A 17 -7.64 -17.71 28.65
CA ALA A 17 -7.64 -18.92 27.84
C ALA A 17 -8.07 -20.15 28.68
N ALA A 18 -9.37 -20.36 28.80
CA ALA A 18 -9.92 -21.70 28.97
C ALA A 18 -11.25 -21.80 28.21
N MET A 19 -11.34 -22.76 27.29
CA MET A 19 -12.53 -23.15 26.51
C MET A 19 -12.78 -22.40 25.20
N SER A 20 -11.89 -22.55 24.21
CA SER A 20 -12.26 -22.92 22.82
C SER A 20 -11.00 -23.05 21.98
N PHE A 21 -10.65 -24.31 21.76
CA PHE A 21 -9.57 -24.78 20.91
C PHE A 21 -9.96 -24.51 19.45
N VAL A 22 -9.48 -23.42 18.85
CA VAL A 22 -9.24 -23.42 17.42
C VAL A 22 -7.77 -23.81 17.28
N PRO A 23 -7.44 -25.04 16.81
CA PRO A 23 -6.08 -25.29 16.34
C PRO A 23 -5.94 -24.36 15.15
N TRP A 24 -5.14 -23.32 15.32
CA TRP A 24 -4.73 -22.41 14.27
C TRP A 24 -4.11 -23.27 13.17
N THR A 25 -4.93 -23.69 12.21
CA THR A 25 -4.47 -24.18 10.93
C THR A 25 -3.80 -22.98 10.31
N ALA A 26 -2.49 -23.06 10.09
CA ALA A 26 -1.73 -22.04 9.40
C ALA A 26 -2.39 -21.75 8.03
N GLU A 27 -3.29 -20.79 8.01
CA GLU A 27 -3.56 -20.00 6.83
C GLU A 27 -2.36 -19.05 6.73
N ALA A 28 -1.66 -19.07 5.59
CA ALA A 28 -0.75 -17.99 5.29
C ALA A 28 -1.58 -16.71 5.27
N GLU A 29 -1.50 -15.91 6.33
CA GLU A 29 -2.04 -14.55 6.34
C GLU A 29 -1.33 -13.83 5.17
N PRO A 30 -2.03 -13.45 4.09
CA PRO A 30 -1.43 -12.56 3.12
C PRO A 30 -1.02 -11.29 3.89
N GLY A 31 0.27 -10.98 3.80
CA GLY A 31 0.97 -10.06 4.70
C GLY A 31 0.26 -8.73 4.95
N ASP A 32 0.48 -8.24 6.16
CA ASP A 32 0.02 -6.97 6.71
C ASP A 32 -0.05 -5.85 5.66
N HIS A 33 -1.25 -5.30 5.46
CA HIS A 33 -1.51 -4.21 4.52
C HIS A 33 -1.17 -2.87 5.18
N PHE A 34 0.11 -2.51 5.24
CA PHE A 34 0.53 -1.15 5.62
C PHE A 34 0.71 -0.28 4.38
N THR A 35 -0.20 0.66 4.17
CA THR A 35 -0.12 1.72 3.15
C THR A 35 0.93 2.77 3.57
N SER A 36 2.21 2.36 3.60
CA SER A 36 3.39 3.24 3.67
C SER A 36 4.20 3.26 2.38
N ASP A 37 3.89 2.35 1.45
CA ASP A 37 4.81 2.02 0.35
C ASP A 37 4.50 2.79 -0.93
N TYR A 38 3.47 3.64 -0.92
CA TYR A 38 3.00 4.37 -2.08
C TYR A 38 2.81 5.85 -1.77
N ILE A 39 3.31 6.71 -2.66
CA ILE A 39 2.91 8.11 -2.76
C ILE A 39 1.84 8.19 -3.84
N TYR A 40 0.70 8.76 -3.52
CA TYR A 40 -0.46 8.76 -4.40
C TYR A 40 -1.23 10.08 -4.32
N ASN A 41 -1.99 10.37 -5.39
CA ASN A 41 -2.95 11.45 -5.44
C ASN A 41 -4.37 10.90 -5.45
N LYS A 42 -5.31 11.67 -4.92
CA LYS A 42 -6.74 11.38 -5.00
C LYS A 42 -7.38 12.29 -6.03
N HIS A 43 -8.17 11.72 -6.93
CA HIS A 43 -8.95 12.43 -7.94
C HIS A 43 -10.41 12.03 -7.77
N GLY A 44 -11.18 12.86 -7.06
CA GLY A 44 -12.56 12.52 -6.69
C GLY A 44 -12.61 11.22 -5.90
N ASP A 45 -13.26 10.20 -6.47
CA ASP A 45 -13.45 8.88 -5.86
C ASP A 45 -12.39 7.85 -6.30
N THR A 46 -11.27 8.30 -6.89
CA THR A 46 -10.24 7.41 -7.43
C THR A 46 -8.84 7.77 -6.97
N VAL A 47 -7.93 6.79 -7.00
CA VAL A 47 -6.52 6.96 -6.63
C VAL A 47 -5.60 6.78 -7.83
N GLU A 48 -4.63 7.70 -7.95
CA GLU A 48 -3.48 7.65 -8.86
C GLU A 48 -2.23 7.36 -8.02
N ILE A 49 -1.57 6.21 -8.22
CA ILE A 49 -0.26 5.96 -7.60
C ILE A 49 0.80 6.70 -8.41
N THR A 50 1.54 7.59 -7.75
CA THR A 50 2.56 8.43 -8.39
C THR A 50 3.98 7.98 -8.14
N LYS A 51 4.22 7.21 -7.06
CA LYS A 51 5.51 6.64 -6.72
C LYS A 51 5.36 5.43 -5.82
N TYR A 52 6.08 4.36 -6.11
CA TYR A 52 6.38 3.27 -5.20
C TYR A 52 7.64 3.61 -4.41
N ILE A 53 7.56 3.54 -3.08
CA ILE A 53 8.64 3.79 -2.11
C ILE A 53 8.94 2.58 -1.23
N GLY A 54 8.24 1.46 -1.44
CA GLY A 54 8.59 0.19 -0.81
C GLY A 54 9.86 -0.43 -1.39
N ASP A 55 10.33 -1.47 -0.73
CA ASP A 55 11.57 -2.21 -1.03
C ASP A 55 11.30 -3.62 -1.59
N GLY A 56 10.05 -3.92 -1.94
CA GLY A 56 9.64 -5.21 -2.50
C GLY A 56 10.19 -5.45 -3.90
N ILE A 57 10.63 -6.69 -4.15
CA ILE A 57 11.11 -7.15 -5.46
C ILE A 57 9.98 -7.71 -6.34
N ASP A 58 8.88 -8.15 -5.72
CA ASP A 58 7.64 -8.59 -6.38
C ASP A 58 6.48 -7.82 -5.76
N VAL A 59 5.89 -6.91 -6.54
CA VAL A 59 4.93 -5.94 -6.04
C VAL A 59 3.56 -6.21 -6.64
N VAL A 60 2.57 -6.44 -5.78
CA VAL A 60 1.16 -6.47 -6.16
C VAL A 60 0.57 -5.10 -5.87
N ILE A 61 0.09 -4.41 -6.91
CA ILE A 61 -0.55 -3.11 -6.72
C ILE A 61 -1.90 -3.34 -6.06
N PRO A 62 -2.21 -2.63 -4.96
CA PRO A 62 -3.49 -2.77 -4.31
C PRO A 62 -4.59 -2.27 -5.25
N SER A 63 -5.72 -2.98 -5.29
CA SER A 63 -6.89 -2.54 -6.05
C SER A 63 -7.55 -1.32 -5.42
N GLU A 64 -7.34 -1.09 -4.12
CA GLU A 64 -7.92 0.01 -3.36
C GLU A 64 -6.92 0.57 -2.33
N ILE A 65 -6.94 1.89 -2.15
CA ILE A 65 -6.23 2.60 -1.08
C ILE A 65 -7.24 3.44 -0.32
N GLU A 66 -7.33 3.23 0.99
CA GLU A 66 -8.32 3.90 1.87
C GLU A 66 -9.78 3.73 1.39
N GLY A 67 -10.10 2.57 0.80
CA GLY A 67 -11.44 2.27 0.28
C GLY A 67 -11.79 2.96 -1.05
N MET A 68 -10.83 3.63 -1.69
CA MET A 68 -10.98 4.17 -3.04
C MET A 68 -10.22 3.29 -4.05
N PRO A 69 -10.83 3.01 -5.22
CA PRO A 69 -10.17 2.22 -6.26
C PRO A 69 -8.92 2.91 -6.81
N VAL A 70 -7.84 2.14 -6.93
CA VAL A 70 -6.66 2.54 -7.70
C VAL A 70 -6.96 2.33 -9.17
N THR A 71 -7.10 3.43 -9.89
CA THR A 71 -7.51 3.42 -11.31
C THR A 71 -6.41 3.82 -12.27
N SER A 72 -5.35 4.46 -11.76
CA SER A 72 -4.24 4.90 -12.59
C SER A 72 -2.87 4.85 -11.91
N LEU A 73 -1.84 4.73 -12.75
CA LEU A 73 -0.43 4.75 -12.37
C LEU A 73 0.26 5.91 -13.08
N GLY A 74 1.06 6.71 -12.37
CA GLY A 74 1.86 7.77 -12.98
C GLY A 74 3.02 7.25 -13.83
N ASP A 75 3.44 8.02 -14.84
CA ASP A 75 4.52 7.71 -15.80
C ASP A 75 5.83 7.24 -15.14
N TYR A 76 6.14 7.76 -13.94
CA TYR A 76 7.36 7.45 -13.19
C TYR A 76 7.07 6.73 -11.86
N ALA A 77 5.93 6.06 -11.75
CA ALA A 77 5.51 5.40 -10.50
C ALA A 77 6.56 4.42 -9.97
N PHE A 78 7.28 3.71 -10.84
CA PHE A 78 8.33 2.75 -10.45
C PHE A 78 9.74 3.17 -10.88
N TYR A 79 9.93 4.46 -11.19
CA TYR A 79 11.25 4.96 -11.59
C TYR A 79 12.26 4.76 -10.43
N GLN A 80 13.48 4.33 -10.73
CA GLN A 80 14.55 4.05 -9.73
C GLN A 80 14.27 2.91 -8.73
N CYS A 81 13.27 2.06 -8.98
CA CYS A 81 13.11 0.81 -8.24
C CYS A 81 14.03 -0.26 -8.84
N PHE A 82 15.33 -0.21 -8.54
CA PHE A 82 16.36 -1.03 -9.21
C PHE A 82 16.26 -2.53 -8.90
N ASP A 83 15.79 -2.87 -7.70
CA ASP A 83 15.64 -4.26 -7.25
C ASP A 83 14.26 -4.84 -7.60
N LEU A 84 13.37 -4.05 -8.18
CA LEU A 84 12.02 -4.46 -8.55
C LEU A 84 12.06 -5.35 -9.80
N ILE A 85 11.62 -6.59 -9.65
CA ILE A 85 11.65 -7.63 -10.69
C ILE A 85 10.28 -7.76 -11.35
N SER A 86 9.21 -7.74 -10.56
CA SER A 86 7.84 -7.93 -11.06
C SER A 86 6.85 -6.97 -10.43
N VAL A 87 5.87 -6.57 -11.24
CA VAL A 87 4.72 -5.78 -10.81
C VAL A 87 3.45 -6.44 -11.35
N THR A 88 2.56 -6.83 -10.45
CA THR A 88 1.23 -7.32 -10.78
C THR A 88 0.24 -6.16 -10.72
N ILE A 89 -0.37 -5.85 -11.87
CA ILE A 89 -1.35 -4.78 -12.02
C ILE A 89 -2.78 -5.37 -11.91
N PRO A 90 -3.60 -4.94 -10.94
CA PRO A 90 -4.98 -5.40 -10.83
C PRO A 90 -5.85 -4.79 -11.94
N GLY A 91 -6.95 -5.46 -12.28
CA GLY A 91 -7.87 -4.99 -13.33
C GLY A 91 -8.58 -3.66 -13.04
N SER A 92 -8.49 -3.12 -11.82
CA SER A 92 -9.00 -1.79 -11.47
C SER A 92 -8.18 -0.67 -12.11
N VAL A 93 -6.89 -0.91 -12.36
CA VAL A 93 -6.00 0.04 -13.03
C VAL A 93 -6.32 0.03 -14.53
N THR A 94 -6.86 1.13 -15.01
CA THR A 94 -7.31 1.28 -16.40
C THR A 94 -6.48 2.29 -17.19
N ARG A 95 -5.61 3.05 -16.52
CA ARG A 95 -4.79 4.10 -17.14
C ARG A 95 -3.36 4.13 -16.60
N ILE A 96 -2.42 4.43 -17.51
CA ILE A 96 -1.07 4.85 -17.16
C ILE A 96 -0.96 6.31 -17.59
N GLU A 97 -0.85 7.20 -16.63
CA GLU A 97 -0.86 8.65 -16.82
C GLU A 97 0.52 9.11 -17.30
N MET A 98 0.62 9.45 -18.58
CA MET A 98 1.78 10.18 -19.09
C MET A 98 1.58 11.65 -18.74
N LYS A 99 2.18 12.14 -17.65
CA LYS A 99 2.11 13.58 -17.36
C LYS A 99 2.88 14.33 -18.46
N PRO A 100 2.22 15.17 -19.28
CA PRO A 100 2.97 16.08 -20.14
C PRO A 100 3.73 17.02 -19.20
N SER A 101 5.05 17.00 -19.27
CA SER A 101 5.89 17.96 -18.57
C SER A 101 5.42 19.37 -18.96
N LEU A 102 4.75 20.06 -18.05
CA LEU A 102 4.33 21.45 -18.26
C LEU A 102 5.56 22.34 -18.22
N THR A 103 6.33 22.36 -19.30
CA THR A 103 7.09 23.56 -19.69
C THR A 103 6.20 24.46 -20.53
N ALA A 104 4.92 24.63 -20.16
CA ALA A 104 4.16 25.78 -20.61
C ALA A 104 4.59 26.95 -19.73
N ASN A 105 5.71 27.57 -20.11
CA ASN A 105 6.20 28.80 -19.51
C ASN A 105 5.09 29.88 -19.62
N PRO A 106 4.48 30.34 -18.52
CA PRO A 106 3.45 31.38 -18.56
C PRO A 106 4.10 32.76 -18.63
N SER A 107 5.01 32.98 -19.58
CA SER A 107 5.61 34.29 -19.83
C SER A 107 5.71 34.61 -21.32
N HIS A 108 4.57 34.91 -21.93
CA HIS A 108 4.46 36.17 -22.66
C HIS A 108 2.98 36.51 -22.96
N PRO A 109 2.46 37.65 -22.47
CA PRO A 109 1.27 38.26 -23.07
C PRO A 109 1.56 38.79 -24.49
#